data_AF-A0A246J8E8-F1
#
_entry.id   AF-A0A246J8E8-F1
#
_cell.length_a   1.000
_cell.length_b   1.000
_cell.length_c   1.000
_cell.angle_alpha   90.00
_cell.angle_beta   90.00
_cell.angle_gamma   90.00
#
_symmetry.space_group_name_H-M   'P 1'
#
loop_
_entity.id
_entity.type
_entity.pdbx_description
1 polymer ?
#
loop_
_entity_poly.entity_id
_entity_poly.type
_entity_poly.pdbx_seq_one_letter_code
_entity_poly.pdbx_strand_id
1 'polypeptide(L)'
;MILYIIRQQVEILRRPLAAVVLSTLPRRSSPMLLLLHWHGFAVDERQRAPPADTADRPRRVAVPTSGLQFNQAWTRLEQLDQQMLDAAWQLGAWNLVREEHRGCETVGVSDSEAMACHQA
;
A
#
# COMPACT_ATOMS: atom_id res chain seq x y z
N MET A 1 1.59 -12.34 10.58
CA MET A 1 0.44 -12.51 9.66
C MET A 1 0.61 -11.69 8.38
N ILE A 2 1.06 -10.44 8.48
CA ILE A 2 1.28 -9.56 7.32
C ILE A 2 2.13 -10.21 6.21
N LEU A 3 3.28 -10.79 6.56
CA LEU A 3 4.13 -11.50 5.59
C LEU A 3 3.39 -12.61 4.82
N TYR A 4 2.53 -13.37 5.50
CA TYR A 4 1.75 -14.42 4.86
C TYR A 4 0.81 -13.85 3.79
N ILE A 5 0.10 -12.75 4.11
CA ILE A 5 -0.78 -12.06 3.15
C ILE A 5 0.03 -11.59 1.94
N ILE A 6 1.18 -10.95 2.16
CA ILE A 6 2.04 -10.47 1.07
C ILE A 6 2.49 -11.64 0.18
N ARG A 7 2.98 -12.74 0.78
CA ARG A 7 3.41 -13.93 0.02
C ARG A 7 2.28 -14.53 -0.80
N GLN A 8 1.08 -14.65 -0.24
CA GLN A 8 -0.08 -15.14 -0.97
C GLN A 8 -0.39 -14.27 -2.19
N GLN A 9 -0.34 -12.94 -2.07
CA GLN A 9 -0.57 -12.05 -3.22
C GLN A 9 0.53 -12.19 -4.28
N VAL A 10 1.80 -12.31 -3.86
CA VAL A 10 2.94 -12.55 -4.76
C VAL A 10 2.77 -13.87 -5.52
N GLU A 11 2.37 -14.94 -4.83
CA GLU A 11 2.15 -16.27 -5.43
C GLU A 11 0.98 -16.28 -6.42
N ILE A 12 -0.12 -15.60 -6.09
CA ILE A 12 -1.32 -15.52 -6.94
C ILE A 12 -1.06 -14.67 -8.18
N LEU A 13 -0.51 -13.46 -8.00
CA LEU A 13 -0.35 -12.50 -9.10
C LEU A 13 0.89 -12.77 -9.95
N ARG A 14 1.88 -13.48 -9.39
CA ARG A 14 3.16 -13.81 -10.06
C ARG A 14 3.83 -12.58 -10.66
N ARG A 15 3.75 -11.45 -9.95
CA ARG A 15 4.38 -10.18 -10.32
C ARG A 15 5.50 -9.84 -9.33
N PRO A 16 6.60 -9.22 -9.79
CA PRO A 16 7.61 -8.71 -8.87
C PRO A 16 7.03 -7.59 -8.01
N LEU A 17 7.21 -7.71 -6.71
CA LEU A 17 6.78 -6.70 -5.74
C LEU A 17 7.83 -5.58 -5.68
N ALA A 18 7.39 -4.34 -5.93
CA ALA A 18 8.25 -3.15 -5.94
C ALA A 18 8.27 -2.44 -4.58
N ALA A 19 7.12 -2.35 -3.92
CA ALA A 19 7.00 -1.73 -2.60
C ALA A 19 5.76 -2.24 -1.85
N VAL A 20 5.78 -2.10 -0.53
CA VAL A 20 4.66 -2.42 0.36
C VAL A 20 4.44 -1.23 1.28
N VAL A 21 3.18 -0.81 1.42
CA VAL A 21 2.77 0.20 2.39
C VAL A 21 1.73 -0.41 3.32
N LEU A 22 1.92 -0.25 4.63
CA LEU A 22 0.93 -0.58 5.64
C LEU A 22 0.49 0.71 6.34
N SER A 23 -0.81 0.97 6.36
CA SER A 23 -1.38 2.14 7.03
C SER A 23 -2.51 1.75 7.95
N THR A 24 -2.58 2.39 9.10
CA THR A 24 -3.62 2.19 10.11
C THR A 24 -3.76 3.42 11.00
N LEU A 25 -4.83 3.49 11.78
CA LEU A 25 -4.99 4.52 12.79
C LEU A 25 -4.29 4.09 14.08
N PRO A 26 -3.80 5.02 14.93
CA PRO A 26 -3.21 4.72 16.23
C PRO A 26 -4.29 4.35 17.26
N ARG A 27 -5.20 3.44 16.90
CA ARG A 27 -6.30 2.93 17.71
C ARG A 27 -6.25 1.42 17.68
N ARG A 28 -6.26 0.81 18.85
CA ARG A 28 -6.22 -0.64 19.06
C ARG A 28 -7.16 -1.37 18.09
N SER A 29 -6.63 -2.38 17.40
CA SER A 29 -7.36 -3.20 16.44
C SER A 29 -8.12 -2.41 15.36
N SER A 30 -7.68 -1.18 15.03
CA SER A 30 -8.27 -0.47 13.90
C SER A 30 -7.91 -1.17 12.58
N PRO A 31 -8.75 -1.01 11.54
CA PRO A 31 -8.49 -1.62 10.23
C PRO A 31 -7.12 -1.22 9.70
N MET A 32 -6.47 -2.17 9.03
CA MET A 32 -5.21 -1.94 8.35
C MET A 32 -5.42 -1.99 6.84
N LEU A 33 -4.77 -1.07 6.14
CA LEU A 33 -4.69 -1.01 4.69
C LEU A 33 -3.29 -1.43 4.26
N LEU A 34 -3.20 -2.47 3.44
CA LEU A 34 -1.98 -2.95 2.82
C LEU A 34 -2.04 -2.62 1.33
N LEU A 35 -1.08 -1.82 0.86
CA LEU A 35 -0.89 -1.53 -0.56
C LEU A 35 0.34 -2.28 -1.06
N LEU A 36 0.17 -3.03 -2.14
CA LEU A 36 1.24 -3.77 -2.82
C LEU A 36 1.49 -3.13 -4.18
N HIS A 37 2.63 -2.47 -4.31
CA HIS A 37 3.05 -1.86 -5.56
C HIS A 37 3.80 -2.90 -6.38
N TRP A 38 3.33 -3.16 -7.60
CA TRP A 38 3.92 -4.15 -8.49
C TRP A 38 4.86 -3.49 -9.50
N HIS A 39 5.94 -4.18 -9.85
CA HIS A 39 6.81 -3.74 -10.92
C HIS A 39 6.27 -4.19 -12.29
N GLY A 40 6.45 -3.34 -13.30
CA GLY A 40 6.21 -3.65 -14.70
C GLY A 40 4.95 -3.03 -15.30
N PHE A 41 4.66 -3.45 -16.53
CA PHE A 41 3.55 -2.94 -17.33
C PHE A 41 2.70 -4.08 -17.89
N ALA A 42 1.39 -3.91 -17.86
CA ALA A 42 0.42 -4.78 -18.49
C ALA A 42 -0.10 -4.16 -19.80
N VAL A 43 -0.65 -4.99 -20.68
CA VAL A 43 -1.39 -4.49 -21.85
C VAL A 43 -2.67 -3.82 -21.35
N ASP A 44 -2.99 -2.65 -21.88
CA ASP A 44 -4.26 -1.97 -21.58
C ASP A 44 -5.41 -2.76 -22.20
N GLU A 45 -6.12 -3.54 -21.37
CA GLU A 45 -7.23 -4.39 -21.84
C GLU A 45 -8.40 -3.58 -22.38
N ARG A 46 -8.53 -2.29 -22.02
CA ARG A 46 -9.53 -1.37 -22.58
C ARG A 46 -9.27 -1.07 -24.06
N GLN A 47 -8.08 -1.40 -24.56
CA GLN A 47 -7.64 -1.21 -25.95
C GLN A 47 -7.48 -2.52 -26.70
N ARG A 48 -7.92 -3.65 -26.12
CA ARG A 48 -7.80 -4.97 -26.75
C ARG A 48 -8.68 -5.14 -28.00
N ALA A 49 -9.46 -4.13 -28.37
CA ALA A 49 -10.17 -4.06 -29.64
C ALA A 49 -9.73 -2.83 -30.46
N PRO A 50 -8.69 -2.94 -31.30
CA PRO A 50 -8.55 -2.10 -32.49
C PRO A 50 -9.39 -2.70 -33.64
N PRO A 51 -10.01 -1.90 -34.51
CA PRO A 51 -10.60 -2.40 -35.76
C PRO A 51 -9.53 -3.08 -36.62
N ALA A 52 -9.96 -4.06 -37.41
CA ALA A 52 -9.14 -5.11 -38.04
C ALA A 52 -8.05 -4.68 -39.04
N ASP A 53 -7.61 -3.41 -39.06
CA ASP A 53 -6.78 -2.88 -40.15
C ASP A 53 -5.67 -1.89 -39.70
N THR A 54 -5.36 -1.78 -38.41
CA THR A 54 -4.25 -0.94 -37.94
C THR A 54 -3.25 -1.75 -37.14
N ALA A 55 -2.00 -1.77 -37.63
CA ALA A 55 -0.84 -2.38 -36.97
C ALA A 55 -0.37 -1.60 -35.73
N ASP A 56 -1.32 -1.14 -34.90
CA ASP A 56 -0.99 -0.31 -33.76
C ASP A 56 -0.57 -1.20 -32.58
N ARG A 57 0.59 -0.89 -32.00
CA ARG A 57 1.18 -1.72 -30.94
C ARG A 57 0.31 -1.55 -29.68
N PRO A 58 -0.06 -2.62 -28.98
CA PRO A 58 -0.92 -2.50 -27.79
C PRO A 58 -0.25 -1.60 -26.75
N ARG A 59 -0.99 -0.56 -26.32
CA ARG A 59 -0.52 0.35 -25.29
C ARG A 59 -0.24 -0.43 -24.01
N ARG A 60 0.89 -0.11 -23.38
CA ARG A 60 1.26 -0.66 -22.08
C ARG A 60 0.96 0.37 -20.99
N VAL A 61 0.36 -0.09 -19.91
CA VAL A 61 0.04 0.71 -18.72
C VAL A 61 0.67 0.06 -17.50
N ALA A 62 1.01 0.85 -16.49
CA ALA A 62 1.59 0.33 -15.25
C ALA A 62 0.66 -0.71 -14.62
N VAL A 63 1.22 -1.76 -14.02
CA VAL A 63 0.42 -2.74 -13.30
C VAL A 63 -0.27 -2.03 -12.12
N PRO A 64 -1.61 -2.13 -11.98
CA PRO A 64 -2.32 -1.48 -10.88
C PRO A 64 -1.87 -2.02 -9.52
N THR A 65 -1.69 -1.14 -8.54
CA THR A 65 -1.45 -1.49 -7.13
C THR A 65 -2.58 -2.38 -6.60
N SER A 66 -2.24 -3.39 -5.81
CA SER A 66 -3.26 -4.15 -5.05
C SER A 66 -3.48 -3.50 -3.70
N GLY A 67 -4.73 -3.16 -3.38
CA GLY A 67 -5.13 -2.67 -2.06
C GLY A 67 -5.93 -3.73 -1.31
N LEU A 68 -5.50 -4.05 -0.09
CA LEU A 68 -6.19 -4.99 0.79
C LEU A 68 -6.48 -4.34 2.13
N GLN A 69 -7.73 -4.44 2.58
CA GLN A 69 -8.07 -4.16 3.97
C GLN A 69 -8.12 -5.48 4.75
N PHE A 70 -7.52 -5.51 5.92
CA PHE A 70 -7.65 -6.64 6.83
C PHE A 70 -7.75 -6.18 8.29
N ASN A 71 -8.50 -6.94 9.08
CA ASN A 71 -8.88 -6.59 10.44
C ASN A 71 -8.24 -7.57 11.44
N GLN A 72 -6.91 -7.54 11.56
CA GLN A 72 -6.21 -8.32 12.58
C GLN A 72 -6.38 -7.65 13.94
N ALA A 73 -6.56 -8.43 15.01
CA ALA A 73 -6.42 -7.90 16.36
C ALA A 73 -4.96 -7.53 16.64
N TRP A 74 -4.73 -6.33 17.18
CA TRP A 74 -3.43 -5.84 17.61
C TRP A 74 -3.62 -4.88 18.78
N THR A 75 -2.65 -4.79 19.69
CA THR A 75 -2.78 -3.98 20.91
C THR A 75 -1.86 -2.78 20.95
N ARG A 76 -0.75 -2.86 20.21
CA ARG A 76 0.36 -1.90 20.23
C ARG A 76 0.89 -1.74 18.81
N LEU A 77 1.18 -0.51 18.37
CA LEU A 77 1.67 -0.26 17.01
C LEU A 77 3.01 -0.98 16.76
N GLU A 78 3.82 -1.13 17.80
CA GLU A 78 5.10 -1.83 17.78
C GLU A 78 4.95 -3.29 17.34
N GLN A 79 3.78 -3.92 17.55
CA GLN A 79 3.50 -5.27 17.05
C GLN A 79 3.33 -5.31 15.54
N LEU A 80 2.81 -4.22 14.95
CA LEU A 80 2.68 -4.07 13.51
C LEU A 80 4.04 -3.72 12.91
N ASP A 81 4.79 -2.82 13.56
CA ASP A 81 6.16 -2.46 13.16
C ASP A 81 7.06 -3.70 13.13
N GLN A 82 7.03 -4.53 14.18
CA GLN A 82 7.79 -5.78 14.20
C GLN A 82 7.38 -6.74 13.08
N GLN A 83 6.07 -6.91 12.84
CA GLN A 83 5.61 -7.76 11.74
C GLN A 83 6.01 -7.24 10.35
N MET A 84 6.07 -5.92 10.18
CA MET A 84 6.54 -5.28 8.94
C MET A 84 8.06 -5.41 8.79
N LEU A 85 8.83 -5.26 9.87
CA LEU A 85 10.27 -5.51 9.89
C LEU A 85 10.58 -6.97 9.51
N ASP A 86 9.88 -7.93 10.12
CA ASP A 86 10.04 -9.35 9.81
C ASP A 86 9.71 -9.65 8.34
N ALA A 87 8.64 -9.02 7.81
CA ALA A 87 8.25 -9.17 6.42
C ALA A 87 9.28 -8.55 5.47
N ALA A 88 9.74 -7.33 5.77
CA ALA A 88 10.76 -6.63 5.01
C ALA A 88 12.05 -7.44 4.93
N TRP A 89 12.52 -7.98 6.06
CA TRP A 89 13.70 -8.83 6.12
C TRP A 89 13.54 -10.09 5.25
N GLN A 90 12.44 -10.82 5.43
CA GLN A 90 12.20 -12.07 4.72
C GLN A 90 11.93 -11.90 3.22
N LEU A 91 11.52 -10.70 2.79
CA LEU A 91 11.29 -10.35 1.39
C LEU A 91 12.50 -9.64 0.75
N GLY A 92 13.58 -9.42 1.51
CA GLY A 92 14.80 -8.78 1.00
C GLY A 92 14.64 -7.29 0.73
N ALA A 93 13.79 -6.59 1.49
CA ALA A 93 13.66 -5.15 1.40
C ALA A 93 14.95 -4.44 1.85
N TRP A 94 15.38 -3.46 1.06
CA TRP A 94 16.60 -2.69 1.28
C TRP A 94 16.34 -1.37 2.02
N ASN A 95 15.09 -0.92 2.05
CA ASN A 95 14.66 0.28 2.74
C ASN A 95 13.32 0.01 3.46
N LEU A 96 13.21 0.46 4.69
CA LEU A 96 11.97 0.47 5.47
C LEU A 96 11.87 1.79 6.20
N VAL A 97 10.76 2.49 5.99
CA VAL A 97 10.47 3.77 6.62
C VAL A 97 9.20 3.61 7.45
N ARG A 98 9.24 4.15 8.68
CA ARG A 98 8.05 4.33 9.51
C ARG A 98 7.70 5.81 9.51
N GLU A 99 6.52 6.12 9.00
CA GLU A 99 5.96 7.47 9.03
C GLU A 99 4.74 7.48 9.94
N GLU A 100 4.69 8.46 10.84
CA GLU A 100 3.55 8.68 11.72
C GLU A 100 3.11 10.13 11.55
N HIS A 101 1.87 10.30 11.09
CA HIS A 101 1.27 11.61 10.90
C HIS A 101 0.22 11.82 11.99
N ARG A 102 0.39 12.90 12.76
CA ARG A 102 -0.65 13.32 13.70
C ARG A 102 -1.81 13.91 12.89
N GLY A 103 -3.04 13.61 13.31
CA GLY A 103 -4.19 14.32 12.75
C GLY A 103 -4.07 15.81 13.06
N CYS A 104 -4.28 16.65 12.05
CA CYS A 104 -4.29 18.11 12.23
C CYS A 104 -5.57 18.63 12.90
N GLU A 105 -6.58 17.78 13.04
CA GLU A 105 -7.82 18.08 13.72
C GLU A 105 -7.93 17.30 15.03
N THR A 106 -7.97 18.03 16.14
CA THR A 106 -8.32 17.49 17.46
C THR A 106 -9.50 18.31 18.00
N VAL A 107 -10.46 17.67 18.66
CA VAL A 107 -11.63 18.37 19.22
C VAL A 107 -11.16 19.48 20.18
N GLY A 108 -11.56 20.73 19.92
CA GLY A 108 -11.23 21.90 20.73
C GLY A 108 -10.02 22.72 20.26
N VAL A 109 -9.37 22.35 19.16
CA VAL A 109 -8.29 23.14 18.53
C VAL A 109 -8.88 24.29 17.71
N SER A 110 -8.20 25.43 17.69
CA SER A 110 -8.62 26.59 16.88
C SER A 110 -8.35 26.39 15.39
N ASP A 111 -9.15 27.01 14.52
CA ASP A 111 -8.98 26.92 13.06
C ASP A 111 -7.58 27.37 12.60
N SER A 112 -6.97 28.34 13.29
CA SER A 112 -5.61 28.80 12.96
C SER A 112 -4.55 27.74 13.29
N GLU A 113 -4.72 27.01 14.38
CA GLU A 113 -3.79 25.94 14.79
C GLU A 113 -3.95 24.69 13.90
N ALA A 114 -5.19 24.36 13.50
CA ALA A 114 -5.44 23.33 12.50
C ALA A 114 -4.84 23.68 11.14
N MET A 115 -5.06 24.91 10.65
CA MET A 115 -4.48 25.39 9.39
C MET A 115 -2.94 25.42 9.41
N ALA A 116 -2.34 25.82 10.52
CA ALA A 116 -0.89 25.81 10.67
C ALA A 116 -0.31 24.38 10.59
N CYS A 117 -1.00 23.38 11.17
CA CYS A 117 -0.61 21.98 11.04
C CYS A 117 -0.71 21.48 9.59
N HIS A 118 -1.76 21.85 8.86
CA HIS A 118 -1.94 21.44 7.46
C HIS A 118 -0.89 22.00 6.49
N GLN A 119 -0.20 23.08 6.86
CA GLN A 119 0.81 23.75 6.03
C GLN A 119 2.26 23.36 6.34
N ALA A 120 2.49 22.63 7.44
CA ALA A 120 3.81 22.17 7.90
C ALA A 120 4.23 20.86 7.24
#